data_AF-A0A7I8IT13-F1
#
_entry.id   AF-A0A7I8IT13-F1
#
_cell.length_a   1.000
_cell.length_b   1.000
_cell.length_c   1.000
_cell.angle_alpha   90.00
_cell.angle_beta   90.00
_cell.angle_gamma   90.00
#
_symmetry.space_group_name_H-M   'P 1'
#
loop_
_entity.id
_entity.type
_entity.pdbx_description
1 polymer ?
#
loop_
_entity_poly.entity_id
_entity_poly.type
_entity_poly.pdbx_seq_one_letter_code
_entity_poly.pdbx_strand_id
1 'polypeptide(L)' 'MVYGISFSCYGSFLSHAGRASAAAAGFEKGIDPDLEPFLSTTHLS' A
#
# COMPACT_ATOMS: atom_id res chain seq x y z
N MET A 1 -28.80 12.22 -0.96
CA MET A 1 -28.81 10.75 -1.22
C MET A 1 -27.71 10.27 -2.17
N VAL A 2 -27.16 11.11 -3.07
CA VAL A 2 -26.10 10.71 -4.03
C VAL A 2 -24.70 10.57 -3.38
N TYR A 3 -24.35 11.42 -2.42
CA TYR A 3 -23.03 11.42 -1.79
C TYR A 3 -22.67 10.12 -1.04
N GLY A 4 -23.66 9.40 -0.50
CA GLY A 4 -23.42 8.17 0.26
C GLY A 4 -22.93 7.01 -0.62
N ILE A 5 -23.57 6.82 -1.78
CA ILE A 5 -23.21 5.74 -2.71
C ILE A 5 -21.85 6.04 -3.35
N SER A 6 -21.61 7.29 -3.76
CA SER A 6 -20.32 7.71 -4.32
C SER A 6 -19.15 7.52 -3.35
N PHE A 7 -19.35 7.84 -2.07
CA PHE A 7 -18.32 7.66 -1.03
C PHE A 7 -17.99 6.17 -0.80
N SER A 8 -19.01 5.31 -0.70
CA SER A 8 -18.80 3.87 -0.51
C SER A 8 -18.11 3.22 -1.72
N CYS A 9 -18.48 3.58 -2.95
CA CYS A 9 -17.83 3.06 -4.15
C CYS A 9 -16.35 3.51 -4.25
N TYR A 10 -16.05 4.76 -3.91
CA TYR A 10 -14.69 5.29 -3.91
C TYR A 10 -13.80 4.56 -2.90
N GLY A 11 -14.30 4.37 -1.66
CA GLY A 11 -13.59 3.61 -0.63
C GLY A 11 -13.29 2.17 -1.06
N SER A 12 -14.28 1.47 -1.62
CA SER A 12 -14.09 0.12 -2.14
C SER A 12 -13.07 0.07 -3.28
N PHE A 13 -13.11 1.02 -4.21
CA PHE A 13 -12.14 1.09 -5.32
C PHE A 13 -10.70 1.28 -4.82
N LEU A 14 -10.48 2.19 -3.87
CA LEU A 14 -9.13 2.45 -3.32
C LEU A 14 -8.58 1.22 -2.58
N SER A 15 -9.40 0.50 -1.83
CA SER A 15 -8.96 -0.73 -1.16
C SER A 15 -8.55 -1.82 -2.15
N HIS A 16 -9.26 -2.00 -3.26
CA HIS A 16 -8.90 -3.00 -4.27
C HIS A 16 -7.67 -2.55 -5.09
N ALA A 17 -7.58 -1.26 -5.45
CA ALA A 17 -6.42 -0.70 -6.15
C ALA A 17 -5.14 -0.77 -5.30
N GLY A 18 -5.23 -0.49 -4.00
CA GLY A 18 -4.12 -0.61 -3.06
C GLY A 18 -3.62 -2.05 -2.92
N ARG A 19 -4.55 -3.02 -2.85
CA ARG A 19 -4.18 -4.44 -2.81
C ARG A 19 -3.57 -4.94 -4.12
N ALA A 20 -4.10 -4.51 -5.27
CA ALA A 20 -3.54 -4.86 -6.57
C ALA A 20 -2.13 -4.27 -6.75
N SER A 21 -1.91 -3.03 -6.28
CA SER A 21 -0.59 -2.39 -6.28
C SER A 21 0.41 -3.09 -5.36
N ALA A 22 0.00 -3.47 -4.14
CA ALA A 22 0.85 -4.21 -3.21
C ALA A 22 1.22 -5.61 -3.72
N ALA A 23 0.30 -6.29 -4.40
CA ALA A 23 0.58 -7.58 -5.05
C ALA A 23 1.51 -7.43 -6.27
N ALA A 24 1.27 -6.42 -7.13
CA ALA A 24 2.12 -6.16 -8.30
C ALA A 24 3.54 -5.73 -7.93
N ALA A 25 3.71 -5.02 -6.82
CA ALA A 25 5.01 -4.62 -6.30
C ALA A 25 5.69 -5.72 -5.46
N GLY A 26 5.07 -6.90 -5.30
CA GLY A 26 5.66 -8.05 -4.61
C GLY A 26 5.72 -7.96 -3.09
N PHE A 27 5.07 -6.95 -2.49
CA PHE A 27 4.99 -6.76 -1.02
C PHE A 27 3.91 -7.61 -0.35
N GLU A 28 3.20 -8.45 -1.10
CA GLU A 28 2.09 -9.28 -0.62
C GLU A 28 2.47 -10.31 0.46
N LYS A 29 3.77 -10.60 0.64
CA LYS A 29 4.30 -11.54 1.64
C LYS A 29 4.92 -10.88 2.87
N GLY A 30 4.73 -9.57 3.03
CA GLY A 30 5.35 -8.78 4.08
C GLY A 30 6.66 -8.14 3.59
N ILE A 31 7.04 -7.05 4.24
CA ILE A 31 8.37 -6.46 4.08
C ILE A 31 9.35 -7.51 4.60
N ASP A 32 10.26 -7.94 3.75
CA ASP A 32 11.34 -8.83 4.13
C ASP A 32 12.08 -8.21 5.34
N PRO A 33 12.21 -8.91 6.49
CA PRO A 33 12.89 -8.36 7.66
C PRO A 33 14.41 -8.21 7.46
N ASP A 34 14.97 -8.64 6.33
CA ASP A 34 16.32 -8.30 5.85
C ASP A 34 16.31 -7.04 4.97
N LEU A 35 15.15 -6.65 4.41
CA LEU A 35 14.84 -5.28 4.02
C LEU A 35 14.56 -4.42 5.26
N GLU A 36 15.38 -4.59 6.31
CA GLU A 36 15.58 -3.56 7.32
C GLU A 36 16.02 -2.30 6.55
N PRO A 37 15.21 -1.22 6.52
CA PRO A 37 15.61 0.05 5.94
C PRO A 37 16.80 0.70 6.69
N PHE A 38 17.33 0.03 7.71
CA PHE A 38 18.30 0.55 8.66
C PHE A 38 19.76 0.33 8.27
N LEU A 39 20.09 -0.56 7.33
CA LEU A 39 21.49 -0.73 6.87
C LEU A 39 21.76 -0.18 5.46
N SER A 40 20.73 0.07 4.65
CA SER A 40 20.88 0.63 3.30
C SER A 40 20.67 2.14 3.24
N THR A 41 20.15 2.75 4.30
CA THR A 41 20.22 4.19 4.46
C THR A 41 21.62 4.52 4.97
N THR A 42 22.50 4.97 4.07
CA THR A 42 23.62 5.82 4.49
C THR A 42 23.01 6.86 5.41
N HIS A 43 23.39 6.82 6.69
CA HIS A 43 23.07 7.85 7.68
C HIS A 43 23.16 9.20 6.96
N LEU A 44 22.01 9.85 6.79
CA LEU A 44 21.92 11.22 6.31
C LEU A 44 22.66 12.07 7.34
N SER A 45 23.96 12.25 7.11
CA SER A 45 24.78 13.27 7.75
C SER A 45 24.33 14.66 7.33
#